data_AF-A0A293MCE9-F1
#
_entry.id   AF-A0A293MCE9-F1
#
_cell.length_a   1.000
_cell.length_b   1.000
_cell.length_c   1.000
_cell.angle_alpha   90.00
_cell.angle_beta   90.00
_cell.angle_gamma   90.00
#
_symmetry.space_group_name_H-M   'P 1'
#
loop_
_entity.id
_entity.type
_entity.pdbx_description
1 polymer ?
#
loop_
_entity_poly.entity_id
_entity_poly.type
_entity_poly.pdbx_seq_one_letter_code
_entity_poly.pdbx_strand_id
1 'polypeptide(L)'
;MFIKGEVDFGDYFDHLLSWYPHKNDPNVLFLTYEDLKRDTRLWIQKIAEFLGIYITRNPFDCCVSFYYHTKHIPPYLFENGTFDQFFEMFIKGEVDFGDYFDHLLSWYPHRNDPNVLFLTYEGLKRDTRLWIQKIAEFLAQSYGDKLGSDPDMMEDILKHSSIKSMSEAINTKDCGILYSTPVAQLPPSLVPGIRVMNEDLKKPMTGDFVRKGKVGDWRNHFSAEQVKRLKERIATKTAGSDVMELWKDLEFDL
;
A
#
# COMPACT_ATOMS: atom_id res chain seq x y z
N MET A 1 -38.74 12.37 9.84
CA MET A 1 -37.97 12.55 8.59
C MET A 1 -38.32 11.44 7.60
N PHE A 2 -37.95 10.17 7.81
CA PHE A 2 -38.29 9.05 6.90
C PHE A 2 -39.78 8.85 6.56
N ILE A 3 -40.69 9.05 7.52
CA ILE A 3 -42.14 8.79 7.31
C ILE A 3 -42.83 9.88 6.45
N LYS A 4 -42.17 11.02 6.21
CA LYS A 4 -42.73 12.14 5.43
C LYS A 4 -42.22 12.23 3.99
N GLY A 5 -41.38 11.30 3.55
CA GLY A 5 -40.81 11.31 2.19
C GLY A 5 -39.75 12.39 1.94
N GLU A 6 -39.31 13.11 2.98
CA GLU A 6 -38.25 14.11 2.90
C GLU A 6 -36.93 13.47 3.35
N VAL A 7 -36.09 13.12 2.39
CA VAL A 7 -34.72 12.59 2.58
C VAL A 7 -33.76 13.53 1.85
N ASP A 8 -32.72 14.00 2.54
CA ASP A 8 -31.79 15.03 2.04
C ASP A 8 -31.01 14.63 0.76
N PHE A 9 -31.06 13.35 0.36
CA PHE A 9 -30.35 12.80 -0.80
C PHE A 9 -31.29 12.24 -1.89
N GLY A 10 -32.61 12.47 -1.79
CA GLY A 10 -33.61 11.96 -2.75
C GLY A 10 -34.04 10.51 -2.50
N ASP A 11 -34.91 9.99 -3.37
CA ASP A 11 -35.41 8.62 -3.30
C ASP A 11 -34.30 7.61 -3.68
N TYR A 12 -34.21 6.52 -2.92
CA TYR A 12 -33.21 5.47 -3.13
C TYR A 12 -33.30 4.85 -4.53
N PHE A 13 -34.51 4.65 -5.05
CA PHE A 13 -34.72 4.11 -6.38
C PHE A 13 -34.36 5.12 -7.46
N ASP A 14 -34.63 6.42 -7.27
CA ASP A 14 -34.18 7.45 -8.22
C ASP A 14 -32.65 7.51 -8.30
N HIS A 15 -31.96 7.41 -7.15
CA HIS A 15 -30.50 7.32 -7.13
C HIS A 15 -30.01 6.05 -7.85
N LEU A 16 -30.55 4.88 -7.51
CA LEU A 16 -30.16 3.61 -8.15
C LEU A 16 -30.43 3.62 -9.66
N LEU A 17 -31.61 4.10 -10.08
CA LEU A 17 -32.02 4.17 -11.49
C LEU A 17 -31.22 5.19 -12.29
N SER A 18 -30.73 6.27 -11.66
CA SER A 18 -29.83 7.23 -12.31
C SER A 18 -28.47 6.61 -12.67
N TRP A 19 -27.97 5.68 -11.85
CA TRP A 19 -26.69 5.00 -12.07
C TRP A 19 -26.80 3.69 -12.84
N TYR A 20 -27.98 3.06 -12.88
CA TYR A 20 -28.18 1.75 -13.52
C TYR A 20 -27.84 1.68 -15.03
N PRO A 21 -27.98 2.76 -15.84
CA PRO A 21 -27.48 2.79 -17.20
C PRO A 21 -25.95 2.67 -17.30
N HIS A 22 -25.23 3.15 -16.29
CA HIS A 22 -23.76 3.21 -16.22
C HIS A 22 -23.13 1.94 -15.64
N LYS A 23 -23.93 0.90 -15.34
CA LYS A 23 -23.43 -0.31 -14.66
C LYS A 23 -22.37 -1.12 -15.41
N ASN A 24 -22.20 -0.84 -16.70
CA ASN A 24 -21.19 -1.46 -17.56
C ASN A 24 -20.06 -0.48 -17.91
N ASP A 25 -20.07 0.74 -17.37
CA ASP A 25 -19.02 1.71 -17.61
C ASP A 25 -17.73 1.25 -16.90
N PRO A 26 -16.56 1.45 -17.53
CA PRO A 26 -15.29 0.92 -17.00
C PRO A 26 -14.91 1.47 -15.62
N ASN A 27 -15.46 2.62 -15.23
CA ASN A 27 -15.19 3.30 -13.95
C ASN A 27 -16.33 3.16 -12.94
N VAL A 28 -17.25 2.21 -13.14
CA VAL A 28 -18.40 2.01 -12.24
C VAL A 28 -18.43 0.55 -11.79
N LEU A 29 -18.14 0.32 -10.51
CA LEU A 29 -18.30 -0.99 -9.87
C LEU A 29 -19.65 -1.03 -9.14
N PHE A 30 -20.65 -1.67 -9.74
CA PHE A 30 -21.89 -2.02 -9.04
C PHE A 30 -21.64 -3.20 -8.10
N LEU A 31 -21.88 -2.97 -6.82
CA LEU A 31 -21.73 -3.97 -5.78
C LEU A 31 -22.91 -3.89 -4.80
N THR A 32 -23.51 -5.04 -4.51
CA THR A 32 -24.59 -5.16 -3.53
C THR A 32 -24.09 -5.73 -2.21
N TYR A 33 -24.83 -5.50 -1.14
CA TYR A 33 -24.55 -6.11 0.16
C TYR A 33 -24.65 -7.64 0.11
N GLU A 34 -25.58 -8.15 -0.69
CA GLU A 34 -25.80 -9.58 -0.94
C GLU A 34 -24.61 -10.19 -1.67
N ASP A 35 -24.02 -9.48 -2.64
CA ASP A 35 -22.80 -9.89 -3.34
C ASP A 35 -21.61 -9.99 -2.38
N LEU A 36 -21.39 -8.97 -1.55
CA LEU A 36 -20.36 -8.99 -0.49
C LEU A 36 -20.55 -10.15 0.49
N LYS A 37 -21.78 -10.49 0.85
CA LYS A 37 -22.08 -11.63 1.73
C LYS A 37 -21.92 -12.98 1.05
N ARG A 38 -22.21 -13.06 -0.25
CA ARG A 38 -22.15 -14.31 -1.01
C ARG A 38 -20.71 -14.78 -1.20
N ASP A 39 -19.80 -13.86 -1.49
CA ASP A 39 -18.38 -14.18 -1.67
C ASP A 39 -17.50 -12.96 -1.34
N THR A 40 -17.34 -12.71 -0.05
CA THR A 40 -16.58 -11.56 0.46
C THR A 40 -15.16 -11.50 -0.10
N ARG A 41 -14.51 -12.65 -0.33
CA ARG A 41 -13.13 -12.70 -0.82
C ARG A 41 -13.04 -12.28 -2.28
N LEU A 42 -13.89 -12.83 -3.14
CA LEU A 42 -13.94 -12.46 -4.55
C LEU A 42 -14.24 -10.97 -4.73
N TRP A 43 -15.15 -10.42 -3.93
CA TRP A 43 -15.55 -9.02 -4.06
C TRP A 43 -14.53 -8.05 -3.47
N ILE A 44 -13.81 -8.41 -2.41
CA ILE A 44 -12.65 -7.65 -1.95
C ILE A 44 -11.56 -7.62 -3.05
N GLN A 45 -11.32 -8.73 -3.73
CA GLN A 45 -10.38 -8.78 -4.87
C GLN A 45 -10.86 -7.88 -6.02
N LYS A 46 -12.14 -7.95 -6.40
CA LYS A 46 -12.72 -7.08 -7.44
C LYS A 46 -12.70 -5.60 -7.06
N ILE A 47 -12.88 -5.25 -5.80
CA ILE A 47 -12.75 -3.86 -5.31
C ILE A 47 -11.29 -3.42 -5.39
N ALA A 48 -10.34 -4.27 -5.01
CA ALA A 48 -8.92 -3.97 -5.09
C ALA A 48 -8.42 -3.85 -6.55
N GLU A 49 -8.91 -4.72 -7.43
CA GLU A 49 -8.69 -4.67 -8.88
C GLU A 49 -9.34 -3.44 -9.52
N PHE A 50 -10.53 -3.06 -9.05
CA PHE A 50 -11.22 -1.84 -9.50
C PHE A 50 -10.51 -0.56 -9.06
N LEU A 51 -9.82 -0.56 -7.92
CA LEU A 51 -9.15 0.61 -7.34
C LEU A 51 -7.62 0.59 -7.55
N GLY A 52 -7.12 -0.14 -8.55
CA GLY A 52 -5.73 -0.63 -8.72
C GLY A 52 -4.58 0.40 -8.69
N ILE A 53 -4.33 1.03 -7.54
CA ILE A 53 -3.14 1.84 -7.29
C ILE A 53 -2.03 0.92 -6.78
N TYR A 54 -1.00 0.73 -7.61
CA TYR A 54 0.19 -0.04 -7.26
C TYR A 54 1.36 0.89 -6.94
N ILE A 55 1.99 0.68 -5.78
CA ILE A 55 3.22 1.40 -5.39
C ILE A 55 4.39 0.44 -5.26
N THR A 56 5.51 0.79 -5.89
CA THR A 56 6.80 0.15 -5.64
C THR A 56 7.82 1.14 -5.08
N ARG A 57 8.90 0.63 -4.51
CA ARG A 57 10.01 1.39 -3.92
C ARG A 57 11.29 0.66 -4.25
N ASN A 58 12.40 1.38 -4.38
CA ASN A 58 13.68 0.75 -4.65
C ASN A 58 13.97 -0.40 -3.65
N PRO A 59 14.54 -1.53 -4.12
CA PRO A 59 14.66 -2.74 -3.32
C PRO A 59 15.52 -2.56 -2.07
N PHE A 60 16.50 -1.65 -2.09
CA PHE A 60 17.39 -1.40 -0.95
C PHE A 60 16.65 -0.70 0.20
N ASP A 61 15.98 0.43 -0.07
CA ASP A 61 15.20 1.10 0.97
C ASP A 61 13.97 0.28 1.38
N CYS A 62 13.39 -0.51 0.47
CA CYS A 62 12.32 -1.45 0.79
C CYS A 62 12.79 -2.45 1.84
N CYS A 63 13.95 -3.09 1.62
CA CYS A 63 14.56 -4.03 2.57
C CYS A 63 14.80 -3.39 3.95
N VAL A 64 15.35 -2.17 4.02
CA VAL A 64 15.55 -1.49 5.32
C VAL A 64 14.23 -1.17 6.00
N SER A 65 13.25 -0.67 5.25
CA SER A 65 11.93 -0.34 5.81
C SER A 65 11.24 -1.59 6.35
N PHE A 66 11.35 -2.70 5.64
CA PHE A 66 10.74 -3.97 6.04
C PHE A 66 11.44 -4.57 7.26
N TYR A 67 12.76 -4.49 7.35
CA TYR A 67 13.50 -4.88 8.55
C TYR A 67 12.94 -4.19 9.81
N TYR A 68 12.78 -2.87 9.79
CA TYR A 68 12.26 -2.14 10.94
C TYR A 68 10.78 -2.44 11.22
N HIS A 69 9.96 -2.65 10.18
CA HIS A 69 8.57 -3.10 10.32
C HIS A 69 8.51 -4.44 11.06
N THR A 70 9.26 -5.44 10.58
CA THR A 70 9.33 -6.78 11.18
C THR A 70 9.94 -6.75 12.58
N LYS A 71 10.93 -5.88 12.83
CA LYS A 71 11.55 -5.74 14.16
C LYS A 71 10.60 -5.09 15.19
N HIS A 72 9.81 -4.10 14.77
CA HIS A 72 9.02 -3.28 15.70
C HIS A 72 7.61 -3.77 15.93
N ILE A 73 7.08 -4.64 15.06
CA ILE A 73 5.74 -5.19 15.18
C ILE A 73 5.83 -6.54 15.92
N PRO A 74 5.35 -6.64 17.18
CA PRO A 74 5.58 -7.81 18.02
C PRO A 74 5.11 -9.16 17.44
N PRO A 75 3.99 -9.25 16.68
CA PRO A 75 3.58 -10.49 16.01
C PRO A 75 4.63 -11.16 15.11
N TYR A 76 5.66 -10.43 14.65
CA TYR A 76 6.76 -11.01 13.87
C TYR A 76 7.81 -11.73 14.73
N LEU A 77 7.80 -11.53 16.05
CA LEU A 77 8.74 -12.14 16.99
C LEU A 77 10.22 -11.89 16.63
N PHE A 78 10.52 -10.74 16.02
CA PHE A 78 11.85 -10.40 15.50
C PHE A 78 12.51 -9.21 16.20
N GLU A 79 12.03 -8.83 17.39
CA GLU A 79 12.50 -7.65 18.13
C GLU A 79 14.03 -7.62 18.31
N ASN A 80 14.62 -8.77 18.64
CA ASN A 80 16.06 -8.92 18.85
C ASN A 80 16.85 -9.28 17.57
N GLY A 81 16.17 -9.39 16.43
CA GLY A 81 16.79 -9.75 15.15
C GLY A 81 17.67 -8.62 14.60
N THR A 82 18.76 -9.00 13.93
CA THR A 82 19.69 -8.06 13.30
C THR A 82 19.32 -7.78 11.85
N PHE A 83 19.85 -6.69 11.29
CA PHE A 83 19.68 -6.39 9.87
C PHE A 83 20.29 -7.50 8.99
N ASP A 84 21.42 -8.08 9.40
CA ASP A 84 22.06 -9.18 8.67
C ASP A 84 21.17 -10.42 8.57
N GLN A 85 20.53 -10.80 9.68
CA GLN A 85 19.59 -11.92 9.70
C GLN A 85 18.38 -11.65 8.79
N PHE A 86 17.82 -10.44 8.88
CA PHE A 86 16.69 -10.05 8.04
C PHE A 86 17.06 -10.01 6.56
N PHE A 87 18.26 -9.50 6.24
CA PHE A 87 18.76 -9.46 4.87
C PHE A 87 18.82 -10.86 4.25
N GLU A 88 19.31 -11.86 4.99
CA GLU A 88 19.31 -13.26 4.51
C GLU A 88 17.90 -13.76 4.18
N MET A 89 16.91 -13.46 5.04
CA MET A 89 15.51 -13.82 4.79
C MET A 89 14.97 -13.10 3.56
N PHE A 90 15.21 -11.79 3.45
CA PHE A 90 14.75 -10.95 2.35
C PHE A 90 15.29 -11.44 1.00
N ILE A 91 16.60 -11.72 0.90
CA ILE A 91 17.17 -12.21 -0.36
C ILE A 91 16.76 -13.64 -0.68
N LYS A 92 16.21 -14.41 0.26
CA LYS A 92 15.67 -15.75 -0.03
C LYS A 92 14.18 -15.72 -0.36
N GLY A 93 13.52 -14.59 -0.14
CA GLY A 93 12.06 -14.48 -0.20
C GLY A 93 11.36 -15.15 0.98
N GLU A 94 12.08 -15.35 2.10
CA GLU A 94 11.57 -15.95 3.35
C GLU A 94 10.99 -14.88 4.29
N VAL A 95 10.30 -13.90 3.72
CA VAL A 95 9.63 -12.79 4.42
C VAL A 95 8.14 -12.78 4.07
N ASP A 96 7.33 -11.99 4.79
CA ASP A 96 5.91 -11.86 4.44
C ASP A 96 5.75 -11.43 2.98
N PHE A 97 4.73 -12.01 2.33
CA PHE A 97 4.40 -11.83 0.92
C PHE A 97 5.46 -12.37 -0.07
N GLY A 98 6.51 -13.03 0.42
CA GLY A 98 7.48 -13.75 -0.40
C GLY A 98 8.58 -12.87 -1.00
N ASP A 99 9.06 -13.26 -2.17
CA ASP A 99 10.14 -12.54 -2.86
C ASP A 99 9.66 -11.21 -3.45
N TYR A 100 10.38 -10.14 -3.10
CA TYR A 100 10.08 -8.79 -3.57
C TYR A 100 10.05 -8.67 -5.10
N PHE A 101 10.98 -9.33 -5.81
CA PHE A 101 11.07 -9.22 -7.26
C PHE A 101 9.94 -9.98 -7.96
N ASP A 102 9.52 -11.12 -7.40
CA ASP A 102 8.36 -11.84 -7.93
C ASP A 102 7.09 -10.98 -7.83
N HIS A 103 6.89 -10.28 -6.71
CA HIS A 103 5.80 -9.32 -6.57
C HIS A 103 5.92 -8.15 -7.57
N LEU A 104 7.08 -7.50 -7.63
CA LEU A 104 7.32 -6.39 -8.55
C LEU A 104 7.10 -6.78 -10.01
N LEU A 105 7.66 -7.91 -10.44
CA LEU A 105 7.58 -8.39 -11.81
C LEU A 105 6.20 -8.91 -12.18
N SER A 106 5.39 -9.36 -11.21
CA SER A 106 4.00 -9.70 -11.49
C SER A 106 3.15 -8.49 -11.87
N TRP A 107 3.42 -7.31 -11.30
CA TRP A 107 2.67 -6.08 -11.56
C TRP A 107 3.26 -5.22 -12.67
N TYR A 108 4.57 -5.30 -12.90
CA TYR A 108 5.26 -4.42 -13.85
C TYR A 108 4.73 -4.48 -15.30
N PRO A 109 4.31 -5.65 -15.86
CA PRO A 109 3.67 -5.70 -17.17
C PRO A 109 2.37 -4.90 -17.26
N HIS A 110 1.64 -4.78 -16.15
CA HIS A 110 0.34 -4.10 -16.04
C HIS A 110 0.44 -2.59 -15.83
N ARG A 111 1.66 -2.03 -15.75
CA ARG A 111 1.88 -0.62 -15.40
C ARG A 111 1.24 0.39 -16.37
N ASN A 112 0.88 -0.05 -17.58
CA ASN A 112 0.24 0.75 -18.61
C ASN A 112 -1.22 0.35 -18.84
N ASP A 113 -1.76 -0.56 -18.02
CA ASP A 113 -3.17 -0.95 -18.12
C ASP A 113 -4.05 0.25 -17.72
N PRO A 114 -5.17 0.49 -18.41
CA PRO A 114 -5.99 1.70 -18.21
C PRO A 114 -6.54 1.85 -16.78
N ASN A 115 -6.63 0.74 -16.05
CA ASN A 115 -7.20 0.67 -14.71
C ASN A 115 -6.12 0.46 -13.63
N VAL A 116 -4.85 0.72 -13.96
CA VAL A 116 -3.73 0.57 -13.04
C VAL A 116 -2.97 1.89 -12.94
N LEU A 117 -2.92 2.46 -11.73
CA LEU A 117 -2.01 3.55 -11.43
C LEU A 117 -0.73 3.00 -10.82
N PHE A 118 0.30 2.83 -11.64
CA PHE A 118 1.61 2.38 -11.20
C PHE A 118 2.49 3.56 -10.81
N LEU A 119 2.93 3.62 -9.55
CA LEU A 119 3.80 4.68 -9.06
C LEU A 119 4.99 4.15 -8.26
N THR A 120 6.02 4.99 -8.14
CA THR A 120 7.17 4.73 -7.28
C THR A 120 7.14 5.64 -6.06
N TYR A 121 7.57 5.13 -4.90
CA TYR A 121 7.74 5.92 -3.69
C TYR A 121 8.67 7.11 -3.93
N GLU A 122 9.70 6.93 -4.74
CA GLU A 122 10.65 7.99 -5.09
C GLU A 122 10.02 9.06 -5.97
N GLY A 123 9.17 8.66 -6.92
CA GLY A 123 8.32 9.58 -7.67
C GLY A 123 7.44 10.39 -6.72
N LEU A 124 6.72 9.71 -5.83
CA LEU A 124 5.84 10.34 -4.83
C LEU A 124 6.60 11.33 -3.94
N LYS A 125 7.82 11.00 -3.53
CA LYS A 125 8.66 11.87 -2.70
C LYS A 125 9.25 13.05 -3.46
N ARG A 126 9.54 12.88 -4.76
CA ARG A 126 10.14 13.92 -5.60
C ARG A 126 9.12 15.02 -5.93
N ASP A 127 7.89 14.62 -6.24
CA ASP A 127 6.80 15.57 -6.53
C ASP A 127 5.46 15.04 -5.98
N THR A 128 5.26 15.23 -4.69
CA THR A 128 4.04 14.77 -4.01
C THR A 128 2.79 15.41 -4.61
N ARG A 129 2.86 16.69 -5.00
CA ARG A 129 1.70 17.41 -5.55
C ARG A 129 1.25 16.80 -6.87
N LEU A 130 2.18 16.54 -7.78
CA LEU A 130 1.90 15.87 -9.05
C LEU A 130 1.25 14.51 -8.83
N TRP A 131 1.76 13.71 -7.90
CA TRP A 131 1.21 12.38 -7.65
C TRP A 131 -0.15 12.41 -6.95
N ILE A 132 -0.40 13.37 -6.05
CA ILE A 132 -1.76 13.58 -5.51
C ILE A 132 -2.72 13.93 -6.64
N GLN A 133 -2.34 14.83 -7.56
CA GLN A 133 -3.15 15.17 -8.72
C GLN A 133 -3.46 13.95 -9.59
N LYS A 134 -2.44 13.15 -9.93
CA LYS A 134 -2.61 11.91 -10.70
C LYS A 134 -3.50 10.89 -10.01
N ILE A 135 -3.36 10.73 -8.69
CA ILE A 135 -4.22 9.85 -7.89
C ILE A 135 -5.67 10.35 -7.94
N ALA A 136 -5.88 11.66 -7.77
CA ALA A 136 -7.22 12.24 -7.85
C ALA A 136 -7.87 11.99 -9.22
N GLU A 137 -7.16 12.28 -10.31
CA GLU A 137 -7.62 12.05 -11.69
C GLU A 137 -7.90 10.58 -11.99
N PHE A 138 -7.03 9.68 -11.50
CA PHE A 138 -7.20 8.24 -11.65
C PHE A 138 -8.45 7.73 -10.92
N LEU A 139 -8.74 8.27 -9.73
CA LEU A 139 -9.95 7.93 -8.98
C LEU A 139 -11.21 8.49 -9.68
N ALA A 140 -11.16 9.74 -10.15
CA ALA A 140 -12.16 10.35 -11.00
C ALA A 140 -11.65 11.67 -11.60
N GLN A 141 -11.95 11.92 -12.89
CA GLN A 141 -11.61 13.20 -13.52
C GLN A 141 -12.14 14.40 -12.74
N SER A 142 -13.36 14.30 -12.19
CA SER A 142 -13.97 15.36 -11.39
C SER A 142 -13.22 15.65 -10.09
N TYR A 143 -12.52 14.68 -9.50
CA TYR A 143 -11.66 14.91 -8.34
C TYR A 143 -10.40 15.66 -8.73
N GLY A 144 -9.80 15.29 -9.87
CA GLY A 144 -8.67 16.03 -10.45
C GLY A 144 -9.02 17.49 -10.75
N ASP A 145 -10.16 17.73 -11.42
CA ASP A 145 -10.63 19.08 -11.76
C ASP A 145 -10.89 19.92 -10.51
N LYS A 146 -11.57 19.33 -9.52
CA LYS A 146 -11.86 20.00 -8.24
C LYS A 146 -10.56 20.38 -7.53
N LEU A 147 -9.62 19.44 -7.43
CA LEU A 147 -8.34 19.65 -6.77
C LEU A 147 -7.48 20.70 -7.50
N GLY A 148 -7.53 20.74 -8.84
CA GLY A 148 -6.85 21.76 -9.63
C GLY A 148 -7.47 23.16 -9.50
N SER A 149 -8.78 23.24 -9.23
CA SER A 149 -9.51 24.51 -9.04
C SER A 149 -9.45 25.07 -7.61
N ASP A 150 -9.02 24.25 -6.64
CA ASP A 150 -8.98 24.58 -5.21
C ASP A 150 -7.57 24.35 -4.64
N PRO A 151 -6.69 25.37 -4.70
CA PRO A 151 -5.33 25.26 -4.18
C PRO A 151 -5.27 24.95 -2.68
N ASP A 152 -6.22 25.45 -1.90
CA ASP A 152 -6.26 25.25 -0.45
C ASP A 152 -6.52 23.76 -0.13
N MET A 153 -7.40 23.10 -0.90
CA MET A 153 -7.61 21.66 -0.80
C MET A 153 -6.33 20.86 -1.04
N MET A 154 -5.51 21.25 -2.03
CA MET A 154 -4.22 20.60 -2.28
C MET A 154 -3.24 20.82 -1.11
N GLU A 155 -3.17 22.02 -0.56
CA GLU A 155 -2.33 22.29 0.62
C GLU A 155 -2.77 21.48 1.85
N ASP A 156 -4.08 21.36 2.07
CA ASP A 156 -4.63 20.56 3.16
C ASP A 156 -4.26 19.07 3.00
N ILE A 157 -4.41 18.50 1.79
CA ILE A 157 -4.00 17.12 1.54
C ILE A 157 -2.50 16.95 1.76
N LEU A 158 -1.66 17.87 1.27
CA LEU A 158 -0.21 17.83 1.48
C LEU A 158 0.17 17.88 2.95
N LYS A 159 -0.50 18.74 3.73
CA LYS A 159 -0.31 18.85 5.17
C LYS A 159 -0.66 17.54 5.87
N HIS A 160 -1.84 16.99 5.61
CA HIS A 160 -2.34 15.78 6.27
C HIS A 160 -1.61 14.49 5.84
N SER A 161 -1.12 14.43 4.59
CA SER A 161 -0.29 13.34 4.08
C SER A 161 1.21 13.49 4.37
N SER A 162 1.61 14.53 5.11
CA SER A 162 3.00 14.74 5.47
C SER A 162 3.52 13.65 6.42
N ILE A 163 4.83 13.38 6.35
CA ILE A 163 5.48 12.43 7.27
C ILE A 163 5.24 12.80 8.73
N LYS A 164 5.27 14.10 9.04
CA LYS A 164 5.01 14.61 10.39
C LYS A 164 3.59 14.23 10.84
N SER A 165 2.58 14.58 10.06
CA SER A 165 1.18 14.29 10.40
C SER A 165 0.89 12.79 10.46
N MET A 166 1.44 11.99 9.53
CA MET A 166 1.30 10.54 9.58
C MET A 166 1.99 9.92 10.81
N SER A 167 3.19 10.38 11.16
CA SER A 167 3.89 9.92 12.35
C SER A 167 3.12 10.27 13.62
N GLU A 168 2.65 11.50 13.75
CA GLU A 168 1.81 11.94 14.87
C GLU A 168 0.50 11.15 14.95
N ALA A 169 -0.10 10.77 13.82
CA ALA A 169 -1.37 10.05 13.80
C ALA A 169 -1.24 8.54 14.06
N ILE A 170 -0.15 7.91 13.63
CA ILE A 170 0.04 6.45 13.62
C ILE A 170 0.95 5.99 14.77
N ASN A 171 2.07 6.66 15.02
CA ASN A 171 3.03 6.20 16.04
C ASN A 171 2.54 6.47 17.48
N THR A 172 1.54 7.34 17.65
CA THR A 172 0.95 7.66 18.97
C THR A 172 -0.23 6.77 19.34
N LYS A 173 -0.72 5.95 18.40
CA LYS A 173 -1.82 5.02 18.61
C LYS A 173 -1.26 3.62 18.73
N ASP A 174 -1.88 2.79 19.58
CA ASP A 174 -1.69 1.35 19.50
C ASP A 174 -1.93 0.93 18.04
N CYS A 175 -0.88 0.43 17.39
CA CYS A 175 -0.97 -0.12 16.03
C CYS A 175 -1.93 -1.32 15.95
N GLY A 176 -2.52 -1.70 17.09
CA GLY A 176 -3.68 -2.56 17.19
C GLY A 176 -4.74 -2.26 16.12
N ILE A 177 -4.94 -1.02 15.65
CA ILE A 177 -5.93 -0.76 14.56
C ILE A 177 -5.63 -1.57 13.28
N LEU A 178 -4.37 -1.83 12.93
CA LEU A 178 -4.04 -2.65 11.74
C LEU A 178 -4.30 -4.15 11.93
N TYR A 179 -4.34 -4.64 13.17
CA TYR A 179 -4.39 -6.07 13.47
C TYR A 179 -5.48 -6.46 14.52
N SER A 180 -6.37 -5.53 14.87
CA SER A 180 -7.43 -5.70 15.86
C SER A 180 -8.74 -6.22 15.26
N THR A 181 -8.71 -6.73 14.03
CA THR A 181 -9.86 -7.44 13.48
C THR A 181 -10.20 -8.59 14.43
N PRO A 182 -11.39 -8.62 15.04
CA PRO A 182 -11.75 -9.69 15.96
C PRO A 182 -11.62 -11.02 15.21
N VAL A 183 -11.01 -12.04 15.84
CA VAL A 183 -10.81 -13.38 15.25
C VAL A 183 -12.12 -13.96 14.66
N ALA A 184 -13.26 -13.56 15.21
CA ALA A 184 -14.60 -13.91 14.74
C ALA A 184 -14.98 -13.38 13.34
N GLN A 185 -14.30 -12.36 12.83
CA GLN A 185 -14.57 -11.73 11.53
C GLN A 185 -13.61 -12.19 10.42
N LEU A 186 -12.70 -13.12 10.72
CA LEU A 186 -11.67 -13.57 9.79
C LEU A 186 -12.08 -14.85 9.05
N PRO A 187 -11.68 -15.02 7.78
CA PRO A 187 -11.88 -16.27 7.03
C PRO A 187 -11.29 -17.47 7.79
N PRO A 188 -11.95 -18.65 7.81
CA PRO A 188 -11.49 -19.82 8.56
C PRO A 188 -10.04 -20.25 8.27
N SER A 189 -9.54 -19.95 7.06
CA SER A 189 -8.17 -20.24 6.64
C SER A 189 -7.09 -19.39 7.33
N LEU A 190 -7.43 -18.21 7.86
CA LEU A 190 -6.51 -17.29 8.53
C LEU A 190 -6.55 -17.42 10.06
N VAL A 191 -7.57 -18.09 10.60
CA VAL A 191 -7.80 -18.25 12.04
C VAL A 191 -6.67 -18.98 12.77
N PRO A 192 -6.06 -20.06 12.24
CA PRO A 192 -4.98 -20.75 12.95
C PRO A 192 -3.72 -19.89 13.14
N GLY A 193 -3.32 -19.10 12.14
CA GLY A 193 -2.16 -18.19 12.23
C GLY A 193 -2.40 -17.04 13.20
N ILE A 194 -3.61 -16.49 13.23
CA ILE A 194 -3.95 -15.33 14.07
C ILE A 194 -4.20 -15.73 15.53
N ARG A 195 -4.64 -16.97 15.82
CA ARG A 195 -4.74 -17.48 17.20
C ARG A 195 -3.40 -17.53 17.92
N VAL A 196 -2.30 -17.83 17.21
CA VAL A 196 -0.94 -17.81 17.76
C VAL A 196 -0.46 -16.38 18.01
N MET A 197 -0.91 -15.42 17.20
CA MET A 197 -0.53 -14.01 17.30
C MET A 197 -1.28 -13.21 18.39
N ASN A 198 -2.35 -13.75 18.99
CA ASN A 198 -3.28 -12.94 19.80
C ASN A 198 -2.70 -12.36 21.11
N GLU A 199 -1.67 -12.97 21.71
CA GLU A 199 -0.98 -12.39 22.87
C GLU A 199 0.05 -11.33 22.46
N ASP A 200 0.78 -11.55 21.37
CA ASP A 200 1.75 -10.59 20.83
C ASP A 200 1.07 -9.37 20.19
N LEU A 201 -0.14 -9.54 19.64
CA LEU A 201 -0.98 -8.44 19.13
C LEU A 201 -1.38 -7.43 20.20
N LYS A 202 -1.32 -7.80 21.48
CA LYS A 202 -1.58 -6.90 22.61
C LYS A 202 -0.33 -6.16 23.07
N LYS A 203 0.85 -6.55 22.60
CA LYS A 203 2.09 -5.86 22.96
C LYS A 203 2.18 -4.57 22.13
N PRO A 204 2.59 -3.44 22.74
CA PRO A 204 2.84 -2.23 21.99
C PRO A 204 4.00 -2.43 21.01
N MET A 205 4.01 -1.66 19.93
CA MET A 205 5.18 -1.63 19.04
C MET A 205 6.42 -1.17 19.80
N THR A 206 7.56 -1.73 19.44
CA THR A 206 8.85 -1.44 20.11
C THR A 206 9.62 -0.31 19.42
N GLY A 207 9.00 0.31 18.41
CA GLY A 207 9.51 1.45 17.65
C GLY A 207 8.46 2.06 16.74
N ASP A 208 8.88 3.05 15.95
CA ASP A 208 7.99 3.83 15.07
C ASP A 208 7.58 3.06 13.81
N PHE A 209 6.28 3.02 13.51
CA PHE A 209 5.76 2.52 12.23
C PHE A 209 6.10 3.48 11.08
N VAL A 210 5.76 4.77 11.25
CA VAL A 210 6.20 5.84 10.36
C VAL A 210 7.57 6.30 10.81
N ARG A 211 8.61 5.78 10.17
CA ARG A 211 10.01 5.94 10.62
C ARG A 211 10.68 7.24 10.16
N LYS A 212 11.19 7.29 8.91
CA LYS A 212 11.97 8.43 8.39
C LYS A 212 11.38 9.12 7.17
N GLY A 213 10.66 8.39 6.31
CA GLY A 213 10.10 8.95 5.09
C GLY A 213 11.14 9.49 4.08
N LYS A 214 12.34 8.90 4.07
CA LYS A 214 13.50 9.30 3.24
C LYS A 214 13.84 8.25 2.19
N VAL A 215 14.33 8.71 1.06
CA VAL A 215 14.94 7.89 -0.01
C VAL A 215 16.46 7.88 0.21
N GLY A 216 17.10 6.72 0.03
CA GLY A 216 18.55 6.54 0.17
C GLY A 216 19.04 6.23 1.58
N ASP A 217 18.15 5.97 2.55
CA ASP A 217 18.57 5.64 3.92
C ASP A 217 19.26 4.28 4.00
N TRP A 218 19.08 3.42 2.99
CA TRP A 218 19.75 2.13 2.88
C TRP A 218 21.28 2.20 2.97
N ARG A 219 21.90 3.31 2.52
CA ARG A 219 23.36 3.50 2.59
C ARG A 219 23.91 3.48 4.02
N ASN A 220 23.07 3.77 5.01
CA ASN A 220 23.45 3.76 6.42
C ASN A 220 23.32 2.37 7.07
N HIS A 221 22.85 1.36 6.35
CA HIS A 221 22.49 0.04 6.91
C HIS A 221 23.24 -1.10 6.23
N PHE A 222 23.40 -1.03 4.92
CA PHE A 222 24.03 -2.10 4.15
C PHE A 222 25.56 -2.07 4.28
N SER A 223 26.16 -3.24 4.51
CA SER A 223 27.57 -3.47 4.24
C SER A 223 27.87 -3.57 2.74
N ALA A 224 29.12 -3.34 2.34
CA ALA A 224 29.53 -3.45 0.93
C ALA A 224 29.21 -4.83 0.32
N GLU A 225 29.36 -5.90 1.09
CA GLU A 225 29.04 -7.26 0.65
C GLU A 225 27.53 -7.47 0.45
N GLN A 226 26.69 -6.96 1.36
CA GLN A 226 25.23 -7.02 1.18
C GLN A 226 24.78 -6.21 -0.04
N VAL A 227 25.40 -5.04 -0.29
CA VAL A 227 25.13 -4.25 -1.50
C VAL A 227 25.42 -5.09 -2.74
N LYS A 228 26.61 -5.70 -2.81
CA LYS A 228 27.02 -6.55 -3.93
C LYS A 228 26.03 -7.70 -4.15
N ARG A 229 25.69 -8.45 -3.10
CA ARG A 229 24.76 -9.59 -3.19
C ARG A 229 23.36 -9.17 -3.64
N LEU A 230 22.84 -8.04 -3.16
CA LEU A 230 21.54 -7.56 -3.59
C LEU A 230 21.57 -7.09 -5.05
N LYS A 231 22.66 -6.45 -5.51
CA LYS A 231 22.84 -6.10 -6.93
C LYS A 231 22.87 -7.35 -7.83
N GLU A 232 23.60 -8.39 -7.44
CA GLU A 232 23.63 -9.66 -8.17
C GLU A 232 22.24 -10.30 -8.24
N ARG A 233 21.47 -10.25 -7.14
CA ARG A 233 20.08 -10.75 -7.11
C ARG A 233 19.18 -9.92 -8.01
N ILE A 234 19.27 -8.59 -7.97
CA ILE A 234 18.52 -7.68 -8.86
C ILE A 234 18.81 -8.07 -10.32
N ALA A 235 20.08 -8.08 -10.71
CA ALA A 235 20.49 -8.39 -12.07
C ALA A 235 19.98 -9.75 -12.55
N THR A 236 19.97 -10.76 -11.67
CA THR A 236 19.46 -12.10 -11.98
C THR A 236 17.94 -12.11 -12.11
N LYS A 237 17.21 -11.55 -11.14
CA LYS A 237 15.75 -11.57 -11.08
C LYS A 237 15.10 -10.72 -12.17
N THR A 238 15.71 -9.60 -12.52
CA THR A 238 15.19 -8.68 -13.53
C THR A 238 15.82 -8.84 -14.90
N ALA A 239 16.56 -9.94 -15.12
CA ALA A 239 17.16 -10.24 -16.41
C ALA A 239 16.09 -10.27 -17.52
N GLY A 240 16.32 -9.51 -18.58
CA GLY A 240 15.37 -9.40 -19.70
C GLY A 240 14.19 -8.44 -19.46
N SER A 241 14.20 -7.65 -18.40
CA SER A 241 13.20 -6.61 -18.10
C SER A 241 13.84 -5.24 -17.95
N ASP A 242 13.12 -4.18 -18.36
CA ASP A 242 13.47 -2.78 -18.14
C ASP A 242 12.99 -2.24 -16.78
N VAL A 243 12.51 -3.10 -15.87
CA VAL A 243 11.95 -2.68 -14.58
C VAL A 243 12.90 -1.85 -13.73
N MET A 244 14.22 -2.03 -13.86
CA MET A 244 15.19 -1.25 -13.10
C MET A 244 15.34 0.19 -13.62
N GLU A 245 14.85 0.51 -14.82
CA GLU A 245 14.77 1.89 -15.35
C GLU A 245 13.85 2.78 -14.50
N LEU A 246 12.94 2.19 -13.71
CA LEU A 246 12.10 2.92 -12.74
C LEU A 246 12.91 3.79 -11.79
N TRP A 247 14.19 3.44 -11.58
CA TRP A 247 15.04 4.09 -10.62
C TRP A 247 16.40 4.53 -11.20
N LYS A 248 16.56 4.59 -12.53
CA LYS A 248 17.83 4.96 -13.18
C LYS A 248 18.46 6.29 -12.70
N ASP A 249 17.63 7.22 -12.22
CA ASP A 249 18.06 8.52 -11.71
C ASP A 249 18.52 8.49 -10.25
N LEU A 250 18.28 7.38 -9.55
CA LEU A 250 18.91 7.12 -8.26
C LEU A 250 20.29 6.55 -8.58
N GLU A 251 21.34 7.15 -8.02
CA GLU A 251 22.69 6.60 -8.06
C GLU A 251 22.74 5.24 -7.36
N PHE A 252 22.26 4.19 -8.01
CA PHE A 252 22.83 2.88 -7.80
C PHE A 252 24.08 2.92 -8.65
N ASP A 253 25.26 2.90 -8.04
CA ASP A 253 26.48 2.62 -8.79
C ASP A 253 26.42 1.16 -9.28
N LEU A 254 25.50 0.83 -10.20
CA LEU A 254 25.30 -0.51 -10.77
C LEU A 254 26.46 -0.84 -11.71
#